data_AF-A0A8S3TTU9-F1
#
_entry.id   AF-A0A8S3TTU9-F1
#
_cell.length_a   1.000
_cell.length_b   1.000
_cell.length_c   1.000
_cell.angle_alpha   90.00
_cell.angle_beta   90.00
_cell.angle_gamma   90.00
#
_symmetry.space_group_name_H-M   'P 1'
#
loop_
_entity.id
_entity.type
_entity.pdbx_description
1 polymer ?
#
loop_
_entity_poly.entity_id
_entity_poly.type
_entity_poly.pdbx_seq_one_letter_code
_entity_poly.pdbx_strand_id
1 'polypeptide(L)'
;MNQEPGLKRAIRDTFPNCPIMFCWNHIKEDFKFWLKGKVDSDNIKIYIDHLNQMLHSDNEEEFFETKMKLTSKWTPVVLEHFNKHISPAIQNHSGKWLIEKYPGMFDPYSGITNNLSESMNAVLKRENDWKELPVDLLALGFYYIQNFENYEILRGRSGLGNYHLKKEFSRAFISPSDVIFPKRIVSPDEVIEYLKNDKPLFQSNSFQSDTDPLGNLNSQEIIKQTNSDENTSTNQVKLENNEVIVNQQPVIQYPTDSSQQSLARFIVDNNLITLVPQQGAFIVNGRKGKYCVTLFPKETCQCESSTCFHILAAKMYRVTVNTNK
;
A
#
# COMPACT_ATOMS: atom_id res chain seq x y z
N MET A 1 8.58 -10.33 10.62
CA MET A 1 7.62 -10.85 11.63
C MET A 1 8.20 -10.76 13.04
N ASN A 2 7.37 -10.97 14.06
CA ASN A 2 7.79 -11.06 15.47
C ASN A 2 8.61 -12.33 15.74
N GLN A 3 9.34 -12.33 16.86
CA GLN A 3 10.16 -13.47 17.26
C GLN A 3 9.36 -14.63 17.90
N GLU A 4 8.03 -14.60 17.81
CA GLU A 4 7.12 -15.53 18.47
C GLU A 4 7.35 -17.00 18.03
N PRO A 5 7.63 -17.94 18.96
CA PRO A 5 7.93 -19.33 18.63
C PRO A 5 6.81 -20.08 17.91
N GLY A 6 5.55 -19.81 18.27
CA GLY A 6 4.38 -20.48 17.67
C GLY A 6 4.27 -20.16 16.17
N LEU A 7 4.41 -18.88 15.83
CA LEU A 7 4.39 -18.41 14.44
C LEU A 7 5.55 -19.01 13.62
N LYS A 8 6.77 -19.06 14.18
CA LYS A 8 7.93 -19.69 13.52
C LYS A 8 7.67 -21.16 13.20
N ARG A 9 7.09 -21.90 14.15
CA ARG A 9 6.78 -23.32 13.95
C ARG A 9 5.73 -23.49 12.85
N ALA A 10 4.62 -22.77 12.93
CA ALA A 10 3.54 -22.85 11.94
C ALA A 10 4.03 -22.56 10.51
N ILE A 11 4.88 -21.54 10.34
CA ILE A 11 5.47 -21.21 9.03
C ILE A 11 6.39 -22.33 8.54
N ARG A 12 7.26 -22.89 9.40
CA ARG A 12 8.13 -24.00 8.97
C ARG A 12 7.34 -25.24 8.59
N ASP A 13 6.27 -25.54 9.31
CA ASP A 13 5.44 -26.72 9.08
C ASP A 13 4.63 -26.58 7.78
N THR A 14 4.14 -25.36 7.48
CA THR A 14 3.28 -25.10 6.30
C THR A 14 4.09 -24.70 5.06
N PHE A 15 5.17 -23.94 5.24
CA PHE A 15 6.01 -23.37 4.19
C PHE A 15 7.51 -23.58 4.53
N PRO A 16 8.02 -24.83 4.45
CA PRO A 16 9.37 -25.17 4.92
C PRO A 16 10.49 -24.43 4.18
N ASN A 17 10.24 -24.00 2.95
CA ASN A 17 11.20 -23.25 2.13
C ASN A 17 11.04 -21.72 2.25
N CYS A 18 10.10 -21.24 3.07
CA CYS A 18 9.89 -19.81 3.26
C CYS A 18 10.96 -19.23 4.19
N PRO A 19 11.73 -18.21 3.75
CA PRO A 19 12.69 -17.55 4.61
C PRO A 19 11.96 -16.80 5.73
N ILE A 20 12.34 -17.10 6.98
CA ILE A 20 11.78 -16.43 8.14
C ILE A 20 12.62 -15.18 8.42
N MET A 21 12.03 -14.00 8.22
CA MET A 21 12.69 -12.71 8.42
C MET A 21 12.06 -11.91 9.57
N PHE A 22 12.88 -11.31 10.43
CA PHE A 22 12.41 -10.45 11.53
C PHE A 22 12.47 -8.97 11.15
N CYS A 23 11.47 -8.23 11.63
CA CYS A 23 11.39 -6.79 11.38
C CYS A 23 12.27 -6.05 12.39
N TRP A 24 13.05 -5.08 11.92
CA TRP A 24 13.96 -4.31 12.76
C TRP A 24 13.23 -3.53 13.84
N ASN A 25 12.02 -3.03 13.55
CA ASN A 25 11.25 -2.27 14.53
C ASN A 25 10.92 -3.11 15.77
N HIS A 26 10.50 -4.35 15.57
CA HIS A 26 10.21 -5.26 16.68
C HIS A 26 11.48 -5.63 17.47
N ILE A 27 12.62 -5.88 16.79
CA ILE A 27 13.90 -6.11 17.47
C ILE A 27 14.30 -4.90 18.32
N LYS A 28 14.19 -3.69 17.76
CA LYS A 28 14.51 -2.43 18.44
C LYS A 28 13.57 -2.20 19.64
N GLU A 29 12.27 -2.44 19.48
CA GLU A 29 11.28 -2.28 20.54
C GLU A 29 11.46 -3.29 21.67
N ASP A 30 11.66 -4.57 21.36
CA ASP A 30 11.91 -5.63 22.34
C ASP A 30 13.18 -5.31 23.16
N PHE A 31 14.26 -4.92 22.48
CA PHE A 31 15.51 -4.57 23.16
C PHE A 31 15.34 -3.30 24.01
N LYS A 32 14.69 -2.26 23.47
CA LYS A 32 14.38 -1.02 24.20
C LYS A 32 13.53 -1.29 25.43
N PHE A 33 12.52 -2.15 25.31
CA PHE A 33 11.66 -2.55 26.42
C PHE A 33 12.44 -3.28 27.50
N TRP A 34 13.30 -4.24 27.10
CA TRP A 34 14.14 -4.97 28.05
C TRP A 34 15.13 -4.06 28.78
N LEU A 35 15.67 -3.04 28.11
CA LEU A 35 16.60 -2.07 28.71
C LEU A 35 15.93 -1.14 29.75
N LYS A 36 14.63 -0.89 29.64
CA LYS A 36 13.90 -0.03 30.60
C LYS A 36 14.05 -0.59 32.02
N GLY A 37 14.42 0.29 32.96
CA GLY A 37 14.64 -0.05 34.36
C GLY A 37 15.96 -0.79 34.65
N LYS A 38 16.79 -1.07 33.64
CA LYS A 38 18.13 -1.65 33.82
C LYS A 38 19.26 -0.66 33.55
N VAL A 39 19.01 0.33 32.71
CA VAL A 39 19.96 1.38 32.35
C VAL A 39 19.25 2.72 32.19
N ASP A 40 20.02 3.81 32.31
CA ASP A 40 19.51 5.17 32.16
C ASP A 40 19.04 5.46 30.73
N SER A 41 18.12 6.41 30.59
CA SER A 41 17.50 6.77 29.30
C SER A 41 18.51 7.15 28.22
N ASP A 42 19.62 7.77 28.60
CA ASP A 42 20.66 8.18 27.65
C ASP A 42 21.44 6.96 27.13
N ASN A 43 21.73 5.99 27.99
CA ASN A 43 22.32 4.72 27.59
C ASN A 43 21.37 3.91 26.70
N ILE A 44 20.05 3.95 26.93
CA ILE A 44 19.06 3.32 26.05
C ILE A 44 19.18 3.87 24.63
N LYS A 45 19.26 5.20 24.47
CA LYS A 45 19.39 5.82 23.13
C LYS A 45 20.67 5.35 22.44
N ILE A 46 21.80 5.35 23.17
CA ILE A 46 23.09 4.89 22.65
C ILE A 46 23.03 3.43 22.20
N TYR A 47 22.47 2.54 23.02
CA TYR A 47 22.40 1.11 22.68
C TYR A 47 21.48 0.82 21.49
N ILE A 48 20.38 1.56 21.35
CA ILE A 48 19.49 1.45 20.19
C ILE A 48 20.13 2.00 18.93
N ASP A 49 20.89 3.09 19.02
CA ASP A 49 21.65 3.61 17.89
C ASP A 49 22.73 2.63 17.44
N HIS A 50 23.48 2.07 18.40
CA HIS A 50 24.46 1.03 18.12
C HIS A 50 23.83 -0.22 17.48
N LEU A 51 22.67 -0.66 17.98
CA LEU A 51 21.91 -1.75 17.36
C LEU A 51 21.51 -1.41 15.93
N ASN A 52 21.07 -0.17 15.66
CA ASN A 52 20.72 0.27 14.33
C ASN A 52 21.93 0.24 13.38
N GLN A 53 23.10 0.66 13.84
CA GLN A 53 24.35 0.56 13.06
C GLN A 53 24.68 -0.90 12.72
N MET A 54 24.56 -1.83 13.68
CA MET A 54 24.79 -3.26 13.43
C MET A 54 23.78 -3.87 12.45
N LEU A 55 22.51 -3.45 12.48
CA LEU A 55 21.49 -3.94 11.55
C LEU A 55 21.78 -3.54 10.10
N HIS A 56 22.46 -2.40 9.90
CA HIS A 56 22.80 -1.85 8.60
C HIS A 56 24.10 -2.40 7.99
N SER A 57 24.85 -3.26 8.69
CA SER A 57 26.07 -3.87 8.15
C SER A 57 25.78 -4.62 6.84
N ASP A 58 26.63 -4.41 5.83
CA ASP A 58 26.46 -4.94 4.47
C ASP A 58 26.72 -6.45 4.39
N ASN A 59 27.43 -6.99 5.37
CA ASN A 59 27.74 -8.42 5.48
C ASN A 59 27.96 -8.84 6.93
N GLU A 60 28.09 -10.16 7.12
CA GLU A 60 28.24 -10.76 8.45
C GLU A 60 29.58 -10.40 9.13
N GLU A 61 30.66 -10.26 8.37
CA GLU A 61 31.97 -9.87 8.88
C GLU A 61 31.94 -8.44 9.43
N GLU A 62 31.40 -7.49 8.66
CA GLU A 62 31.20 -6.11 9.10
C GLU A 62 30.29 -6.03 10.32
N PHE A 63 29.26 -6.88 10.41
CA PHE A 63 28.42 -6.97 11.61
C PHE A 63 29.25 -7.35 12.85
N PHE A 64 30.12 -8.35 12.74
CA PHE A 64 30.98 -8.78 13.85
C PHE A 64 31.97 -7.68 14.26
N GLU A 65 32.60 -7.02 13.30
CA GLU A 65 33.52 -5.89 13.55
C GLU A 65 32.80 -4.73 14.24
N THR A 66 31.64 -4.33 13.71
CA THR A 66 30.81 -3.25 14.25
C THR A 66 30.33 -3.60 15.66
N LYS A 67 29.88 -4.83 15.87
CA LYS A 67 29.51 -5.35 17.19
C LYS A 67 30.66 -5.22 18.17
N MET A 68 31.83 -5.78 17.85
CA MET A 68 33.00 -5.72 18.74
C MET A 68 33.38 -4.29 19.11
N LYS A 69 33.38 -3.40 18.13
CA LYS A 69 33.70 -1.97 18.34
C LYS A 69 32.69 -1.30 19.26
N LEU A 70 31.40 -1.45 18.99
CA LEU A 70 30.33 -0.71 19.67
C LEU A 70 29.94 -1.28 21.03
N THR A 71 30.08 -2.60 21.23
CA THR A 71 29.73 -3.25 22.51
C THR A 71 30.86 -3.25 23.52
N SER A 72 32.05 -2.78 23.17
CA SER A 72 33.22 -2.69 24.07
C SER A 72 32.95 -1.91 25.37
N LYS A 73 32.04 -0.92 25.31
CA LYS A 73 31.64 -0.07 26.44
C LYS A 73 30.28 -0.45 27.04
N TRP A 74 29.66 -1.54 26.57
CA TRP A 74 28.37 -1.97 27.08
C TRP A 74 28.54 -2.60 28.46
N THR A 75 27.54 -2.44 29.31
CA THR A 75 27.55 -3.12 30.60
C THR A 75 27.46 -4.65 30.39
N PRO A 76 28.10 -5.46 31.25
CA PRO A 76 28.11 -6.92 31.08
C PRO A 76 26.71 -7.53 30.96
N VAL A 77 25.75 -7.04 31.75
CA VAL A 77 24.35 -7.50 31.75
C VAL A 77 23.68 -7.26 30.39
N VAL A 78 23.92 -6.09 29.79
CA VAL A 78 23.36 -5.75 28.47
C VAL A 78 24.01 -6.58 27.38
N LEU A 79 25.33 -6.74 27.44
CA LEU A 79 26.08 -7.54 26.48
C LEU A 79 25.66 -9.02 26.50
N GLU A 80 25.45 -9.60 27.69
CA GLU A 80 24.97 -10.97 27.85
C GLU A 80 23.58 -11.16 27.20
N HIS A 81 22.63 -10.27 27.51
CA HIS A 81 21.30 -10.34 26.92
C HIS A 81 21.32 -10.17 25.40
N PHE A 82 22.09 -9.19 24.91
CA PHE A 82 22.26 -8.95 23.48
C PHE A 82 22.82 -10.18 22.78
N ASN A 83 23.90 -10.78 23.29
CA ASN A 83 24.52 -11.96 22.70
C ASN A 83 23.59 -13.18 22.72
N LYS A 84 22.76 -13.32 23.76
CA LYS A 84 21.86 -14.47 23.90
C LYS A 84 20.61 -14.37 23.03
N HIS A 85 20.07 -13.17 22.84
CA HIS A 85 18.73 -13.01 22.25
C HIS A 85 18.70 -12.16 20.98
N ILE A 86 19.52 -11.10 20.91
CA ILE A 86 19.45 -10.12 19.82
C ILE A 86 20.42 -10.47 18.69
N SER A 87 21.70 -10.71 19.03
CA SER A 87 22.74 -11.08 18.05
C SER A 87 22.34 -12.27 17.17
N PRO A 88 21.80 -13.39 17.72
CA PRO A 88 21.38 -14.52 16.90
C PRO A 88 20.17 -14.20 16.02
N ALA A 89 19.27 -13.32 16.48
CA ALA A 89 18.13 -12.88 15.69
C ALA A 89 18.58 -12.07 14.46
N ILE A 90 19.57 -11.21 14.62
CA ILE A 90 20.16 -10.44 13.51
C ILE A 90 20.83 -11.38 12.52
N GLN A 91 21.76 -12.20 13.01
CA GLN A 91 22.60 -13.05 12.17
C GLN A 91 21.83 -14.06 11.32
N ASN A 92 20.69 -14.54 11.82
CA ASN A 92 19.94 -15.61 11.16
C ASN A 92 18.67 -15.13 10.45
N HIS A 93 18.14 -13.94 10.79
CA HIS A 93 16.80 -13.56 10.36
C HIS A 93 16.61 -12.09 9.99
N SER A 94 17.56 -11.18 10.27
CA SER A 94 17.31 -9.76 10.01
C SER A 94 18.50 -8.93 9.60
N GLY A 95 19.70 -9.48 9.47
CA GLY A 95 20.82 -8.74 8.89
C GLY A 95 20.47 -8.20 7.51
N LYS A 96 20.88 -6.97 7.19
CA LYS A 96 20.66 -6.37 5.86
C LYS A 96 21.11 -7.33 4.74
N TRP A 97 22.27 -7.94 4.90
CA TRP A 97 22.84 -8.94 3.99
C TRP A 97 21.98 -10.21 3.79
N LEU A 98 21.05 -10.51 4.70
CA LEU A 98 20.08 -11.58 4.53
C LEU A 98 18.85 -11.10 3.78
N ILE A 99 18.36 -9.90 4.11
CA ILE A 99 17.15 -9.33 3.53
C ILE A 99 17.39 -9.00 2.05
N GLU A 100 18.54 -8.43 1.72
CA GLU A 100 18.90 -8.04 0.36
C GLU A 100 19.09 -9.22 -0.61
N LYS A 101 19.17 -10.46 -0.09
CA LYS A 101 19.09 -11.68 -0.93
C LYS A 101 17.75 -11.78 -1.67
N TYR A 102 16.73 -11.04 -1.24
CA TYR A 102 15.39 -11.03 -1.81
C TYR A 102 15.07 -9.63 -2.38
N PRO A 103 15.15 -9.45 -3.71
CA PRO A 103 15.02 -8.14 -4.35
C PRO A 103 13.74 -7.39 -3.98
N GLY A 104 13.92 -6.17 -3.43
CA GLY A 104 12.83 -5.27 -3.08
C GLY A 104 12.09 -5.59 -1.79
N MET A 105 12.63 -6.46 -0.93
CA MET A 105 12.14 -6.60 0.45
C MET A 105 12.80 -5.60 1.41
N PHE A 106 14.00 -5.13 1.10
CA PHE A 106 14.76 -4.26 1.97
C PHE A 106 14.10 -2.87 2.08
N ASP A 107 13.84 -2.46 3.31
CA ASP A 107 13.45 -1.10 3.67
C ASP A 107 14.50 -0.51 4.63
N PRO A 108 15.06 0.68 4.35
CA PRO A 108 16.12 1.27 5.17
C PRO A 108 15.74 1.53 6.63
N TYR A 109 14.45 1.64 6.97
CA TYR A 109 14.01 2.01 8.32
C TYR A 109 13.61 0.80 9.16
N SER A 110 12.90 -0.14 8.55
CA SER A 110 12.29 -1.31 9.18
C SER A 110 12.99 -2.63 8.85
N GLY A 111 13.96 -2.61 7.93
CA GLY A 111 14.63 -3.79 7.37
C GLY A 111 13.71 -4.51 6.39
N ILE A 112 12.55 -4.94 6.88
CA ILE A 112 11.44 -5.49 6.09
C ILE A 112 10.18 -4.70 6.38
N THR A 113 9.41 -4.36 5.34
CA THR A 113 8.16 -3.61 5.47
C THR A 113 7.21 -4.29 6.46
N ASN A 114 6.70 -3.52 7.43
CA ASN A 114 5.68 -3.99 8.37
C ASN A 114 4.28 -3.42 8.04
N ASN A 115 4.14 -2.65 6.95
CA ASN A 115 2.94 -1.83 6.69
C ASN A 115 1.65 -2.66 6.65
N LEU A 116 1.69 -3.92 6.19
CA LEU A 116 0.51 -4.79 6.14
C LEU A 116 0.12 -5.34 7.52
N SER A 117 1.08 -5.64 8.38
CA SER A 117 0.79 -5.99 9.77
C SER A 117 0.43 -4.77 10.60
N GLU A 118 0.93 -3.58 10.23
CA GLU A 118 0.56 -2.31 10.84
C GLU A 118 -0.85 -1.87 10.47
N SER A 119 -1.36 -2.14 9.27
CA SER A 119 -2.77 -1.88 8.93
C SER A 119 -3.69 -2.75 9.80
N MET A 120 -3.40 -4.05 9.94
CA MET A 120 -4.10 -4.96 10.86
C MET A 120 -3.99 -4.48 12.31
N ASN A 121 -2.77 -4.18 12.77
CA ASN A 121 -2.54 -3.66 14.12
C ASN A 121 -3.16 -2.28 14.32
N ALA A 122 -3.33 -1.46 13.29
CA ALA A 122 -3.97 -0.15 13.37
C ALA A 122 -5.49 -0.29 13.42
N VAL A 123 -6.08 -1.31 12.79
CA VAL A 123 -7.49 -1.67 13.02
C VAL A 123 -7.65 -2.17 14.46
N LEU A 124 -6.84 -3.15 14.89
CA LEU A 124 -6.86 -3.68 16.27
C LEU A 124 -6.51 -2.64 17.35
N LYS A 125 -5.65 -1.65 17.06
CA LYS A 125 -5.32 -0.56 18.00
C LYS A 125 -6.39 0.54 18.00
N ARG A 126 -7.03 0.83 16.86
CA ARG A 126 -8.23 1.69 16.82
C ARG A 126 -9.42 1.04 17.54
N GLU A 127 -9.45 -0.29 17.61
CA GLU A 127 -10.35 -1.05 18.47
C GLU A 127 -10.03 -0.87 19.97
N ASN A 128 -8.78 -0.59 20.33
CA ASN A 128 -8.31 -0.57 21.73
C ASN A 128 -8.67 0.72 22.53
N ASP A 129 -9.39 1.66 21.92
CA ASP A 129 -10.15 2.69 22.66
C ASP A 129 -11.52 2.15 23.16
N TRP A 130 -11.84 0.88 22.90
CA TRP A 130 -12.98 0.15 23.45
C TRP A 130 -12.50 -1.03 24.31
N LYS A 131 -12.93 -1.03 25.57
CA LYS A 131 -12.80 -2.15 26.50
C LYS A 131 -13.37 -3.43 25.85
N GLU A 132 -12.52 -4.44 25.66
CA GLU A 132 -12.85 -5.83 25.30
C GLU A 132 -13.94 -6.03 24.24
N LEU A 133 -13.55 -6.32 22.99
CA LEU A 133 -14.50 -6.75 21.95
C LEU A 133 -14.87 -8.24 22.11
N PRO A 134 -16.15 -8.59 21.88
CA PRO A 134 -16.56 -9.98 21.68
C PRO A 134 -15.76 -10.68 20.56
N VAL A 135 -15.41 -11.95 20.80
CA VAL A 135 -14.56 -12.75 19.90
C VAL A 135 -15.17 -12.93 18.51
N ASP A 136 -16.50 -13.00 18.42
CA ASP A 136 -17.26 -13.07 17.17
C ASP A 136 -17.10 -11.81 16.31
N LEU A 137 -17.08 -10.62 16.93
CA LEU A 137 -16.83 -9.36 16.21
C LEU A 137 -15.36 -9.25 15.76
N LEU A 138 -14.41 -9.72 16.57
CA LEU A 138 -13.00 -9.81 16.17
C LEU A 138 -12.84 -10.74 14.96
N ALA A 139 -13.45 -11.93 15.00
CA ALA A 139 -13.42 -12.87 13.89
C ALA A 139 -14.01 -12.27 12.61
N LEU A 140 -15.13 -11.54 12.74
CA LEU A 140 -15.76 -10.85 11.61
C LEU A 140 -14.91 -9.69 11.08
N GLY A 141 -14.25 -8.93 11.96
CA GLY A 141 -13.29 -7.90 11.57
C GLY A 141 -12.11 -8.46 10.78
N PHE A 142 -11.52 -9.55 11.26
CA PHE A 142 -10.46 -10.25 10.54
C PHE A 142 -10.91 -10.78 9.18
N TYR A 143 -12.14 -11.31 9.08
CA TYR A 143 -12.71 -11.75 7.81
C TYR A 143 -12.79 -10.60 6.79
N TYR A 144 -13.24 -9.42 7.21
CA TYR A 144 -13.31 -8.26 6.30
C TYR A 144 -11.93 -7.76 5.88
N ILE A 145 -10.97 -7.69 6.81
CA ILE A 145 -9.59 -7.30 6.47
C ILE A 145 -8.98 -8.31 5.49
N GLN A 146 -9.15 -9.61 5.75
CA GLN A 146 -8.63 -10.66 4.86
C GLN A 146 -9.21 -10.53 3.44
N ASN A 147 -10.51 -10.25 3.32
CA ASN A 147 -11.15 -10.05 2.02
C ASN A 147 -10.64 -8.80 1.30
N PHE A 148 -10.40 -7.70 2.03
CA PHE A 148 -9.79 -6.50 1.49
C PHE A 148 -8.39 -6.76 0.92
N GLU A 149 -7.53 -7.44 1.69
CA GLU A 149 -6.16 -7.76 1.25
C GLU A 149 -6.17 -8.69 0.03
N ASN A 150 -7.02 -9.73 0.04
CA ASN A 150 -7.19 -10.62 -1.11
C ASN A 150 -7.68 -9.85 -2.35
N TYR A 151 -8.58 -8.89 -2.17
CA TYR A 151 -9.06 -8.03 -3.24
C TYR A 151 -7.93 -7.16 -3.82
N GLU A 152 -7.10 -6.52 -2.98
CA GLU A 152 -5.95 -5.73 -3.44
C GLU A 152 -4.92 -6.60 -4.18
N ILE A 153 -4.68 -7.83 -3.72
CA ILE A 153 -3.82 -8.80 -4.42
C ILE A 153 -4.38 -9.12 -5.81
N LEU A 154 -5.68 -9.41 -5.91
CA LEU A 154 -6.33 -9.69 -7.19
C LEU A 154 -6.25 -8.48 -8.14
N ARG A 155 -6.55 -7.27 -7.65
CA ARG A 155 -6.41 -6.05 -8.44
C ARG A 155 -4.98 -5.88 -8.95
N GLY A 156 -3.99 -6.02 -8.07
CA GLY A 156 -2.60 -5.83 -8.48
C GLY A 156 -2.08 -6.90 -9.44
N ARG A 157 -2.57 -8.15 -9.33
CA ARG A 157 -2.31 -9.20 -10.32
C ARG A 157 -3.00 -8.95 -11.66
N SER A 158 -4.07 -8.17 -11.68
CA SER A 158 -4.77 -7.75 -12.90
C SER A 158 -4.34 -6.40 -13.45
N GLY A 159 -3.30 -5.79 -12.87
CA GLY A 159 -2.82 -4.47 -13.29
C GLY A 159 -3.82 -3.35 -12.99
N LEU A 160 -4.64 -3.53 -11.96
CA LEU A 160 -5.60 -2.56 -11.45
C LEU A 160 -5.16 -2.05 -10.07
N GLY A 161 -5.65 -0.87 -9.68
CA GLY A 161 -5.40 -0.30 -8.36
C GLY A 161 -4.02 0.34 -8.22
N ASN A 162 -3.54 0.45 -6.98
CA ASN A 162 -2.28 1.15 -6.67
C ASN A 162 -1.06 0.23 -6.71
N TYR A 163 -1.26 -1.08 -6.57
CA TYR A 163 -0.20 -2.08 -6.54
C TYR A 163 -0.16 -2.80 -7.88
N HIS A 164 1.04 -3.02 -8.41
CA HIS A 164 1.22 -3.70 -9.70
C HIS A 164 2.33 -4.73 -9.59
N LEU A 165 2.20 -5.83 -10.34
CA LEU A 165 3.28 -6.82 -10.45
C LEU A 165 4.52 -6.17 -11.06
N LYS A 166 5.68 -6.44 -10.46
CA LYS A 166 6.95 -6.14 -11.11
C LYS A 166 7.12 -7.02 -12.35
N LYS A 167 7.95 -6.58 -13.32
CA LYS A 167 8.13 -7.24 -14.61
C LYS A 167 8.54 -8.71 -14.48
N GLU A 168 9.39 -9.02 -13.51
CA GLU A 168 9.88 -10.36 -13.18
C GLU A 168 8.78 -11.32 -12.68
N PHE A 169 7.61 -10.79 -12.28
CA PHE A 169 6.46 -11.57 -11.83
C PHE A 169 5.30 -11.55 -12.83
N SER A 170 5.52 -11.12 -14.08
CA SER A 170 4.49 -11.05 -15.13
C SER A 170 3.70 -12.36 -15.34
N ARG A 171 4.32 -13.51 -15.08
CA ARG A 171 3.66 -14.84 -15.11
C ARG A 171 2.49 -14.99 -14.13
N ALA A 172 2.44 -14.17 -13.07
CA ALA A 172 1.36 -14.18 -12.10
C ALA A 172 0.18 -13.29 -12.50
N PHE A 173 0.29 -12.59 -13.63
CA PHE A 173 -0.77 -11.73 -14.15
C PHE A 173 -2.04 -12.53 -14.45
N ILE A 174 -3.20 -11.93 -14.16
CA ILE A 174 -4.51 -12.49 -14.51
C ILE A 174 -5.27 -11.38 -15.25
N SER A 175 -5.84 -11.69 -16.41
CA SER A 175 -6.67 -10.71 -17.11
C SER A 175 -7.81 -10.22 -16.22
N PRO A 176 -8.10 -8.90 -16.15
CA PRO A 176 -9.26 -8.39 -15.41
C PRO A 176 -10.59 -9.06 -15.78
N SER A 177 -10.72 -9.53 -17.03
CA SER A 177 -11.90 -10.26 -17.51
C SER A 177 -12.10 -11.62 -16.84
N ASP A 178 -11.01 -12.21 -16.32
CA ASP A 178 -10.99 -13.58 -15.80
C ASP A 178 -11.08 -13.60 -14.27
N VAL A 179 -11.18 -12.41 -13.64
CA VAL A 179 -11.26 -12.25 -12.19
C VAL A 179 -12.68 -11.86 -11.79
N ILE A 180 -13.27 -12.65 -10.89
CA ILE A 180 -14.52 -12.30 -10.23
C ILE A 180 -14.18 -11.44 -9.02
N PHE A 181 -14.38 -10.13 -9.14
CA PHE A 181 -14.20 -9.21 -8.03
C PHE A 181 -15.42 -9.25 -7.10
N PRO A 182 -15.22 -9.29 -5.76
CA PRO A 182 -16.30 -9.12 -4.81
C PRO A 182 -17.02 -7.79 -5.03
N LYS A 183 -18.36 -7.83 -5.03
CA LYS A 183 -19.20 -6.64 -5.25
C LYS A 183 -19.10 -5.60 -4.12
N ARG A 184 -18.72 -6.05 -2.92
CA ARG A 184 -18.56 -5.22 -1.73
C ARG A 184 -17.27 -5.60 -1.03
N ILE A 185 -16.48 -4.59 -0.72
CA ILE A 185 -15.25 -4.70 0.06
C ILE A 185 -15.29 -3.59 1.10
N VAL A 186 -15.00 -3.94 2.35
CA VAL A 186 -14.91 -2.97 3.45
C VAL A 186 -13.45 -2.60 3.61
N SER A 187 -13.12 -1.30 3.50
CA SER A 187 -11.74 -0.87 3.71
C SER A 187 -11.34 -1.01 5.18
N PRO A 188 -10.05 -1.19 5.51
CA PRO A 188 -9.59 -1.33 6.89
C PRO A 188 -10.06 -0.18 7.80
N ASP A 189 -10.20 1.03 7.26
CA ASP A 189 -10.64 2.21 8.01
C ASP A 189 -12.14 2.19 8.36
N GLU A 190 -12.92 1.39 7.65
CA GLU A 190 -14.39 1.32 7.76
C GLU A 190 -14.86 0.08 8.51
N VAL A 191 -14.01 -0.93 8.69
CA VAL A 191 -14.38 -2.19 9.37
C VAL A 191 -15.04 -1.92 10.72
N ILE A 192 -14.55 -0.95 11.49
CA ILE A 192 -15.08 -0.67 12.83
C ILE A 192 -16.45 -0.01 12.77
N GLU A 193 -16.64 0.96 11.87
CA GLU A 193 -17.93 1.60 11.68
C GLU A 193 -18.96 0.59 11.16
N TYR A 194 -18.53 -0.29 10.27
CA TYR A 194 -19.32 -1.40 9.75
C TYR A 194 -19.78 -2.35 10.86
N LEU A 195 -18.86 -2.83 11.70
CA LEU A 195 -19.16 -3.73 12.82
C LEU A 195 -20.08 -3.09 13.88
N LYS A 196 -20.00 -1.76 14.05
CA LYS A 196 -20.83 -1.02 15.01
C LYS A 196 -22.25 -0.76 14.51
N ASN A 197 -22.41 -0.56 13.20
CA ASN A 197 -23.67 -0.11 12.62
C ASN A 197 -24.53 -1.24 12.05
N ASP A 198 -23.97 -2.42 11.78
CA ASP A 198 -24.69 -3.54 11.16
C ASP A 198 -24.82 -4.75 12.11
N LYS A 199 -26.05 -5.23 12.31
CA LYS A 199 -26.32 -6.54 12.91
C LYS A 199 -25.85 -7.62 11.92
N PRO A 200 -25.18 -8.69 12.36
CA PRO A 200 -24.43 -9.59 11.49
C PRO A 200 -25.26 -10.13 10.31
N LEU A 201 -24.63 -10.11 9.13
CA LEU A 201 -25.09 -10.55 7.80
C LEU A 201 -25.46 -12.05 7.68
N PHE A 202 -25.89 -12.70 8.76
CA PHE A 202 -26.52 -14.03 8.69
C PHE A 202 -28.05 -13.90 8.63
N GLN A 203 -28.57 -13.08 7.71
CA GLN A 203 -29.93 -13.31 7.23
C GLN A 203 -29.84 -14.28 6.05
N SER A 204 -30.26 -15.51 6.34
CA SER A 204 -30.49 -16.59 5.41
C SER A 204 -31.05 -16.08 4.08
N ASN A 205 -30.36 -16.38 2.96
CA ASN A 205 -30.96 -16.30 1.64
C ASN A 205 -32.11 -17.32 1.57
N SER A 206 -33.31 -16.87 1.93
CA SER A 206 -34.54 -17.41 1.35
C SER A 206 -34.56 -16.99 -0.11
N PHE A 207 -34.51 -17.99 -1.00
CA PHE A 207 -34.88 -17.84 -2.41
C PHE A 207 -36.18 -17.05 -2.53
N GLN A 208 -36.13 -15.90 -3.21
CA GLN A 208 -37.28 -15.37 -3.93
C GLN A 208 -36.79 -14.86 -5.29
N SER A 209 -37.27 -15.55 -6.32
CA SER A 209 -37.38 -15.07 -7.69
C SER A 209 -38.25 -13.82 -7.71
N ASP A 210 -37.88 -12.81 -8.52
CA ASP A 210 -38.70 -12.42 -9.67
C ASP A 210 -38.30 -11.05 -10.25
N THR A 211 -38.30 -11.05 -11.58
CA THR A 211 -38.56 -9.95 -12.53
C THR A 211 -37.50 -8.88 -12.79
N ASP A 212 -36.84 -9.11 -13.93
CA ASP A 212 -36.31 -8.16 -14.91
C ASP A 212 -37.19 -6.90 -15.10
N PRO A 213 -36.56 -5.73 -15.31
CA PRO A 213 -37.10 -4.75 -16.23
C PRO A 213 -36.02 -4.26 -17.20
N LEU A 214 -35.76 -5.06 -18.23
CA LEU A 214 -35.33 -4.55 -19.53
C LEU A 214 -36.57 -4.30 -20.40
N GLY A 215 -36.80 -3.03 -20.74
CA GLY A 215 -37.56 -2.64 -21.92
C GLY A 215 -37.11 -1.25 -22.34
N ASN A 216 -36.87 -0.91 -23.60
CA ASN A 216 -36.79 -1.65 -24.86
C ASN A 216 -36.26 -0.61 -25.89
N LEU A 217 -35.85 -1.07 -27.08
CA LEU A 217 -35.64 -0.32 -28.34
C LEU A 217 -34.28 0.41 -28.49
N ASN A 218 -33.51 0.24 -29.57
CA ASN A 218 -33.73 -0.50 -30.81
C ASN A 218 -32.37 -0.73 -31.50
N SER A 219 -32.16 -1.94 -32.02
CA SER A 219 -31.06 -2.30 -32.92
C SER A 219 -31.68 -2.73 -34.24
N GLN A 220 -31.24 -2.09 -35.34
CA GLN A 220 -31.30 -2.45 -36.77
C GLN A 220 -31.17 -1.09 -37.48
N GLU A 221 -30.11 -0.79 -38.21
CA GLU A 221 -29.73 -1.35 -39.51
C GLU A 221 -28.47 -0.54 -39.93
N ILE A 222 -27.31 -1.10 -40.29
CA ILE A 222 -26.93 -1.49 -41.65
C ILE A 222 -25.51 -2.08 -41.60
N ILE A 223 -25.38 -3.31 -42.09
CA ILE A 223 -24.12 -3.89 -42.60
C ILE A 223 -24.01 -3.47 -44.06
N LYS A 224 -22.83 -3.02 -44.51
CA LYS A 224 -22.30 -3.32 -45.85
C LYS A 224 -20.77 -3.19 -45.88
N GLN A 225 -20.16 -4.32 -46.21
CA GLN A 225 -18.75 -4.54 -46.54
C GLN A 225 -18.31 -3.66 -47.71
N THR A 226 -17.00 -3.35 -47.80
CA THR A 226 -16.11 -3.92 -48.84
C THR A 226 -14.65 -3.51 -48.64
N ASN A 227 -13.78 -4.46 -48.98
CA ASN A 227 -12.32 -4.45 -49.00
C ASN A 227 -11.71 -3.49 -50.05
N SER A 228 -10.43 -3.14 -49.86
CA SER A 228 -9.36 -3.14 -50.88
C SER A 228 -8.07 -2.62 -50.21
N ASP A 229 -7.04 -3.44 -50.04
CA ASP A 229 -5.81 -3.46 -50.88
C ASP A 229 -4.81 -2.40 -50.40
N GLU A 230 -3.49 -2.55 -50.37
CA GLU A 230 -2.52 -3.59 -50.67
C GLU A 230 -1.14 -3.00 -50.26
N ASN A 231 -0.19 -3.89 -49.98
CA ASN A 231 1.22 -3.79 -50.39
C ASN A 231 2.31 -2.96 -49.65
N THR A 232 3.26 -3.76 -49.13
CA THR A 232 4.73 -3.78 -49.40
C THR A 232 5.72 -2.90 -48.61
N SER A 233 6.50 -3.61 -47.79
CA SER A 233 7.95 -3.87 -47.93
C SER A 233 9.03 -2.86 -47.51
N THR A 234 9.84 -3.34 -46.54
CA THR A 234 11.32 -3.38 -46.45
C THR A 234 12.17 -2.16 -46.07
N ASN A 235 12.98 -2.42 -45.01
CA ASN A 235 14.42 -2.15 -44.83
C ASN A 235 14.92 -0.68 -44.78
N GLN A 236 15.57 -0.27 -43.68
CA GLN A 236 17.01 -0.44 -43.40
C GLN A 236 17.49 0.48 -42.26
N VAL A 237 18.51 -0.01 -41.54
CA VAL A 237 19.24 0.61 -40.42
C VAL A 237 20.07 1.81 -40.88
N LYS A 238 20.11 2.89 -40.07
CA LYS A 238 21.27 3.78 -39.90
C LYS A 238 21.31 4.33 -38.47
N LEU A 239 22.38 3.97 -37.77
CA LEU A 239 22.87 4.64 -36.55
C LEU A 239 23.57 5.94 -36.96
N GLU A 240 23.32 7.04 -36.25
CA GLU A 240 24.39 7.86 -35.64
C GLU A 240 23.84 9.07 -34.83
N ASN A 241 24.46 9.23 -33.66
CA ASN A 241 24.79 10.47 -32.92
C ASN A 241 23.76 11.14 -31.97
N ASN A 242 24.02 10.88 -30.67
CA ASN A 242 24.04 11.77 -29.50
C ASN A 242 23.42 13.17 -29.62
N GLU A 243 22.28 13.38 -28.93
CA GLU A 243 21.95 14.65 -28.29
C GLU A 243 21.30 14.44 -26.91
N VAL A 244 21.60 15.37 -26.01
CA VAL A 244 21.30 15.42 -24.58
C VAL A 244 19.79 15.47 -24.32
N ILE A 245 19.22 14.47 -23.63
CA ILE A 245 17.81 14.53 -23.18
C ILE A 245 17.74 15.24 -21.82
N VAL A 246 17.36 16.51 -21.88
CA VAL A 246 16.80 17.25 -20.75
C VAL A 246 15.49 16.57 -20.34
N ASN A 247 15.39 16.12 -19.08
CA ASN A 247 14.17 15.56 -18.50
C ASN A 247 13.02 16.57 -18.57
N GLN A 248 12.19 16.50 -19.62
CA GLN A 248 10.90 17.16 -19.67
C GLN A 248 9.88 16.26 -18.97
N GLN A 249 9.20 16.80 -17.95
CA GLN A 249 8.02 16.17 -17.38
C GLN A 249 7.00 15.89 -18.50
N PRO A 250 6.29 14.75 -18.47
CA PRO A 250 5.30 14.44 -19.50
C PRO A 250 4.26 15.56 -19.56
N VAL A 251 4.13 16.18 -20.73
CA VAL A 251 3.16 17.25 -20.97
C VAL A 251 1.77 16.62 -20.97
N ILE A 252 1.02 16.83 -19.89
CA ILE A 252 -0.38 16.40 -19.79
C ILE A 252 -1.19 17.24 -20.77
N GLN A 253 -1.66 16.62 -21.86
CA GLN A 253 -2.46 17.30 -22.86
C GLN A 253 -3.92 17.38 -22.40
N TYR A 254 -4.34 18.58 -21.97
CA TYR A 254 -5.72 18.81 -21.58
C TYR A 254 -6.63 18.89 -22.82
N PRO A 255 -7.86 18.37 -22.75
CA PRO A 255 -8.85 18.54 -23.81
C PRO A 255 -9.08 20.03 -24.09
N THR A 256 -8.96 20.47 -25.35
CA THR A 256 -9.04 21.89 -25.74
C THR A 256 -10.45 22.45 -25.66
N ASP A 257 -11.46 21.66 -26.04
CA ASP A 257 -12.88 22.03 -25.99
C ASP A 257 -13.66 21.10 -25.07
N SER A 258 -13.80 21.52 -23.81
CA SER A 258 -14.46 20.70 -22.80
C SER A 258 -15.19 21.55 -21.78
N SER A 259 -16.41 21.10 -21.45
CA SER A 259 -17.18 21.67 -20.34
C SER A 259 -16.38 21.58 -19.03
N GLN A 260 -16.66 22.46 -18.06
CA GLN A 260 -16.00 22.38 -16.74
C GLN A 260 -16.20 21.01 -16.07
N GLN A 261 -17.34 20.35 -16.33
CA GLN A 261 -17.65 19.03 -15.80
C GLN A 261 -16.83 17.94 -16.47
N SER A 262 -16.63 18.01 -17.79
CA SER A 262 -15.78 17.08 -18.54
C SER A 262 -14.31 17.22 -18.11
N LEU A 263 -13.86 18.45 -17.90
CA LEU A 263 -12.49 18.71 -17.43
C LEU A 263 -12.31 18.21 -15.99
N ALA A 264 -13.30 18.39 -15.12
CA ALA A 264 -13.28 17.85 -13.76
C ALA A 264 -13.22 16.31 -13.72
N ARG A 265 -13.96 15.62 -14.60
CA ARG A 265 -13.86 14.15 -14.73
C ARG A 265 -12.48 13.73 -15.20
N PHE A 266 -11.95 14.37 -16.24
CA PHE A 266 -10.60 14.11 -16.74
C PHE A 266 -9.54 14.22 -15.63
N ILE A 267 -9.66 15.22 -14.76
CA ILE A 267 -8.77 15.37 -13.60
C ILE A 267 -8.84 14.16 -12.65
N VAL A 268 -10.05 13.70 -12.33
CA VAL A 268 -10.26 12.56 -11.41
C VAL A 268 -9.77 11.26 -12.05
N ASP A 269 -10.16 11.00 -13.30
CA ASP A 269 -9.87 9.76 -14.02
C ASP A 269 -8.36 9.57 -14.28
N ASN A 270 -7.61 10.67 -14.41
CA ASN A 270 -6.16 10.65 -14.64
C ASN A 270 -5.33 10.87 -13.37
N ASN A 271 -5.93 10.76 -12.18
CA ASN A 271 -5.25 10.95 -10.88
C ASN A 271 -4.52 12.31 -10.76
N LEU A 272 -5.09 13.36 -11.35
CA LEU A 272 -4.52 14.71 -11.35
C LEU A 272 -5.00 15.55 -10.15
N ILE A 273 -5.52 14.89 -9.13
CA ILE A 273 -5.99 15.48 -7.88
C ILE A 273 -5.50 14.65 -6.70
N THR A 274 -5.10 15.33 -5.62
CA THR A 274 -4.60 14.69 -4.40
C THR A 274 -5.18 15.39 -3.18
N LEU A 275 -5.71 14.62 -2.22
CA LEU A 275 -6.13 15.14 -0.93
C LEU A 275 -4.91 15.35 -0.02
N VAL A 276 -4.85 16.48 0.67
CA VAL A 276 -3.86 16.82 1.71
C VAL A 276 -4.59 16.89 3.05
N PRO A 277 -4.70 15.76 3.78
CA PRO A 277 -5.59 15.65 4.95
C PRO A 277 -5.21 16.61 6.08
N GLN A 278 -3.91 16.83 6.28
CA GLN A 278 -3.37 17.74 7.30
C GLN A 278 -3.82 19.19 7.13
N GLN A 279 -4.22 19.57 5.91
CA GLN A 279 -4.66 20.92 5.56
C GLN A 279 -6.14 20.99 5.19
N GLY A 280 -6.86 19.85 5.19
CA GLY A 280 -8.27 19.79 4.76
C GLY A 280 -8.49 20.28 3.32
N ALA A 281 -7.47 20.15 2.46
CA ALA A 281 -7.46 20.75 1.13
C ALA A 281 -7.10 19.74 0.03
N PHE A 282 -7.45 20.05 -1.21
CA PHE A 282 -7.15 19.27 -2.40
C PHE A 282 -6.15 20.05 -3.25
N ILE A 283 -5.15 19.36 -3.77
CA ILE A 283 -4.24 19.88 -4.79
C ILE A 283 -4.70 19.34 -6.15
N VAL A 284 -5.11 20.23 -7.03
CA VAL A 284 -5.59 19.90 -8.38
C VAL A 284 -4.58 20.39 -9.42
N ASN A 285 -4.09 19.50 -10.28
CA ASN A 285 -3.27 19.89 -11.42
C ASN A 285 -4.20 20.45 -12.50
N GLY A 286 -4.15 21.76 -12.74
CA GLY A 286 -4.90 22.44 -13.79
C GLY A 286 -4.03 22.80 -14.99
N ARG A 287 -4.65 23.39 -16.02
CA ARG A 287 -3.99 23.73 -17.29
C ARG A 287 -2.76 24.64 -17.15
N LYS A 288 -2.76 25.54 -16.17
CA LYS A 288 -1.70 26.55 -15.96
C LYS A 288 -0.85 26.29 -14.71
N GLY A 289 -1.06 25.19 -13.99
CA GLY A 289 -0.34 24.89 -12.75
C GLY A 289 -1.17 24.12 -11.73
N LYS A 290 -0.64 24.00 -10.51
CA LYS A 290 -1.34 23.34 -9.39
C LYS A 290 -2.18 24.36 -8.62
N TYR A 291 -3.38 23.95 -8.23
CA TYR A 291 -4.33 24.79 -7.51
C TYR A 291 -4.73 24.14 -6.20
N CYS A 292 -4.67 24.91 -5.11
CA CYS A 292 -5.24 24.52 -3.84
C CYS A 292 -6.75 24.80 -3.83
N VAL A 293 -7.52 23.80 -3.40
CA VAL A 293 -8.98 23.83 -3.31
C VAL A 293 -9.41 23.38 -1.92
N THR A 294 -10.29 24.13 -1.27
CA THR A 294 -10.86 23.76 0.02
C THR A 294 -12.38 23.67 -0.13
N LEU A 295 -12.99 22.60 0.39
CA LEU A 295 -14.45 22.42 0.33
C LEU A 295 -15.16 22.83 1.63
N PHE A 296 -14.45 22.85 2.76
CA PHE A 296 -14.99 23.15 4.08
C PHE A 296 -14.11 24.13 4.85
N PRO A 297 -14.68 25.06 5.64
CA PRO A 297 -16.12 25.28 5.84
C PRO A 297 -16.80 26.00 4.66
N LYS A 298 -16.03 26.61 3.75
CA LYS A 298 -16.53 27.27 2.53
C LYS A 298 -15.71 26.81 1.33
N GLU A 299 -16.38 26.66 0.19
CA GLU A 299 -15.72 26.33 -1.07
C GLU A 299 -14.85 27.48 -1.56
N THR A 300 -13.55 27.22 -1.65
CA THR A 300 -12.55 28.19 -2.13
C THR A 300 -11.58 27.51 -3.08
N CYS A 301 -11.11 28.26 -4.07
CA CYS A 301 -10.08 27.82 -4.99
C CYS A 301 -9.12 28.98 -5.27
N GLN A 302 -7.83 28.66 -5.39
CA GLN A 302 -6.79 29.63 -5.72
C GLN A 302 -6.93 30.27 -7.11
N CYS A 303 -7.77 29.72 -8.01
CA CYS A 303 -7.97 30.29 -9.35
C CYS A 303 -9.00 31.44 -9.41
N GLU A 304 -9.37 32.04 -8.27
CA GLU A 304 -10.22 33.24 -8.10
C GLU A 304 -11.68 33.14 -8.60
N SER A 305 -12.07 32.06 -9.27
CA SER A 305 -13.44 31.80 -9.71
C SER A 305 -14.23 30.99 -8.68
N SER A 306 -15.46 31.44 -8.39
CA SER A 306 -16.39 30.79 -7.47
C SER A 306 -16.95 29.45 -7.98
N THR A 307 -16.95 29.25 -9.31
CA THR A 307 -17.40 28.02 -9.96
C THR A 307 -16.37 27.62 -11.01
N CYS A 308 -15.39 26.81 -10.59
CA CYS A 308 -14.33 26.31 -11.45
C CYS A 308 -14.30 24.78 -11.47
N PHE A 309 -13.73 24.22 -12.53
CA PHE A 309 -13.59 22.77 -12.68
C PHE A 309 -12.70 22.14 -11.59
N HIS A 310 -11.82 22.91 -10.91
CA HIS A 310 -11.04 22.40 -9.79
C HIS A 310 -11.91 22.10 -8.56
N ILE A 311 -12.89 22.97 -8.25
CA ILE A 311 -13.88 22.73 -7.19
C ILE A 311 -14.76 21.54 -7.57
N LEU A 312 -15.21 21.48 -8.83
CA LEU A 312 -15.99 20.35 -9.33
C LEU A 312 -15.19 19.04 -9.24
N ALA A 313 -13.90 19.05 -9.57
CA ALA A 313 -13.02 17.89 -9.46
C ALA A 313 -12.85 17.45 -8.00
N ALA A 314 -12.67 18.39 -7.06
CA ALA A 314 -12.59 18.07 -5.64
C ALA A 314 -13.90 17.48 -5.09
N LYS A 315 -15.06 18.00 -5.52
CA LYS A 315 -16.37 17.43 -5.18
C LYS A 315 -16.56 16.05 -5.76
N MET A 316 -16.25 15.86 -7.05
CA MET A 316 -16.32 14.57 -7.71
C MET A 316 -15.40 13.59 -7.01
N TYR A 317 -14.14 13.93 -6.79
CA TYR A 317 -13.19 13.09 -6.07
C TYR A 317 -13.70 12.69 -4.69
N ARG A 318 -14.28 13.63 -3.92
CA ARG A 318 -14.93 13.28 -2.64
C ARG A 318 -16.11 12.33 -2.83
N VAL A 319 -16.95 12.53 -3.85
CA VAL A 319 -18.08 11.64 -4.16
C VAL A 319 -17.55 10.28 -4.60
N THR A 320 -16.60 10.17 -5.52
CA THR A 320 -16.00 8.89 -5.93
C THR A 320 -15.30 8.20 -4.77
N VAL A 321 -14.73 8.95 -3.82
CA VAL A 321 -14.17 8.43 -2.56
C VAL A 321 -15.25 8.08 -1.53
N ASN A 322 -16.49 8.60 -1.65
CA ASN A 322 -17.62 8.37 -0.73
C ASN A 322 -18.74 7.45 -1.29
N THR A 323 -18.82 7.23 -2.60
CA THR A 323 -19.75 6.31 -3.28
C THR A 323 -19.07 4.99 -3.63
N ASN A 324 -17.73 4.96 -3.56
CA ASN A 324 -16.97 3.73 -3.38
C ASN A 324 -16.82 3.38 -1.88
N LYS A 325 -17.72 3.88 -1.03
CA LYS A 325 -17.93 3.40 0.35
C LYS A 325 -19.24 2.62 0.42
#